data_AF-A0A845LTK7-F1
#
_entry.id   AF-A0A845LTK7-F1
#
_cell.length_a   1.000
_cell.length_b   1.000
_cell.length_c   1.000
_cell.angle_alpha   90.00
_cell.angle_beta   90.00
_cell.angle_gamma   90.00
#
_symmetry.space_group_name_H-M   'P 1'
#
loop_
_entity.id
_entity.type
_entity.pdbx_description
1 polymer ?
#
loop_
_entity_poly.entity_id
_entity_poly.type
_entity_poly.pdbx_seq_one_letter_code
_entity_poly.pdbx_strand_id
1 'polypeptide(L)'
;MKFSHVEEVTPYKNTCFYSLYRFDCEVMLGDRESHICDVKVVILEPEEALKARGLEIGREIWAIVNNVNKDAAGDKAKLAADIIEFVKTETAGIEENDQIRVAFE
;
A
#
# COMPACT_ATOMS: atom_id res chain seq x y z
N MET A 1 -10.23 -2.81 -6.89
CA MET A 1 -9.79 -3.74 -7.97
C MET A 1 -9.04 -4.86 -7.29
N LYS A 2 -9.13 -6.12 -7.75
CA LYS A 2 -8.27 -7.19 -7.19
C LYS A 2 -6.89 -7.09 -7.82
N PHE A 3 -5.84 -7.15 -7.00
CA PHE A 3 -4.45 -7.14 -7.45
C PHE A 3 -3.84 -8.53 -7.27
N SER A 4 -3.05 -8.95 -8.26
CA SER A 4 -1.95 -9.89 -8.01
C SER A 4 -0.76 -9.05 -7.56
N HIS A 5 0.00 -9.52 -6.56
CA HIS A 5 1.11 -8.74 -6.03
C HIS A 5 2.32 -9.60 -5.74
N VAL A 6 3.50 -8.99 -5.83
CA VAL A 6 4.76 -9.54 -5.35
C VAL A 6 5.22 -8.66 -4.20
N GLU A 7 5.36 -9.25 -3.02
CA GLU A 7 5.97 -8.59 -1.86
C GLU A 7 7.50 -8.74 -1.93
N GLU A 8 8.21 -7.62 -1.79
CA GLU A 8 9.67 -7.64 -1.71
C GLU A 8 10.15 -7.79 -0.26
N VAL A 9 11.24 -8.53 -0.06
CA VAL A 9 11.87 -8.67 1.26
C VAL A 9 12.53 -7.34 1.65
N THR A 10 12.03 -6.73 2.72
CA THR A 10 12.56 -5.45 3.23
C THR A 10 13.35 -5.66 4.53
N PRO A 11 14.47 -4.93 4.73
CA PRO A 11 15.23 -5.01 5.97
C PRO A 11 14.67 -4.12 7.09
N TYR A 12 13.58 -3.37 6.85
CA TYR A 12 13.06 -2.40 7.81
C TYR A 12 11.72 -2.85 8.39
N LYS A 13 11.62 -2.75 9.72
CA LYS A 13 10.48 -3.27 10.50
C LYS A 13 9.12 -2.67 10.12
N ASN A 14 9.09 -1.42 9.71
CA ASN A 14 7.85 -0.65 9.50
C ASN A 14 7.63 -0.27 8.04
N THR A 15 8.24 -1.00 7.10
CA THR A 15 8.01 -0.79 5.69
C THR A 15 7.76 -2.10 4.96
N CYS A 16 6.83 -2.05 4.02
CA CYS A 16 6.56 -3.14 3.08
C CYS A 16 6.64 -2.57 1.66
N PHE A 17 7.10 -3.37 0.71
CA PHE A 17 7.19 -2.99 -0.69
C PHE A 17 6.46 -4.02 -1.54
N TYR A 18 5.58 -3.54 -2.41
CA TYR A 18 4.74 -4.37 -3.26
C TYR A 18 4.81 -3.90 -4.70
N SER A 19 4.97 -4.83 -5.64
CA SER A 19 4.66 -4.57 -7.05
C SER A 19 3.27 -5.12 -7.36
N LEU A 20 2.38 -4.26 -7.86
CA LEU A 20 1.00 -4.60 -8.16
C LEU A 20 0.80 -4.86 -9.66
N TYR A 21 0.06 -5.91 -9.96
CA TYR A 21 -0.24 -6.38 -11.31
C TYR A 21 -1.75 -6.59 -11.49
N ARG A 22 -2.22 -6.52 -12.75
CA ARG A 22 -3.59 -6.93 -13.09
C ARG A 22 -3.81 -8.38 -12.66
N PHE A 23 -4.93 -8.62 -11.98
CA PHE A 23 -5.32 -9.97 -11.58
C PHE A 23 -5.79 -10.73 -12.83
N ASP A 24 -4.96 -11.63 -13.33
CA ASP A 24 -5.29 -12.61 -14.35
C ASP A 24 -4.98 -14.02 -13.83
N CYS A 25 -5.62 -15.04 -14.40
CA CYS A 25 -5.50 -16.43 -13.94
C CYS A 25 -4.06 -16.98 -14.06
N GLU A 26 -3.22 -16.34 -14.88
CA GLU A 26 -1.80 -16.65 -15.05
C GLU A 26 -0.96 -15.37 -14.85
N VAL A 27 -0.21 -15.28 -13.75
CA VAL A 27 0.73 -14.17 -13.52
C VAL A 27 2.04 -14.50 -14.21
N MET A 28 2.31 -13.88 -15.36
CA MET A 28 3.62 -13.98 -16.02
C MET A 28 4.60 -12.98 -15.39
N LEU A 29 5.40 -13.46 -14.43
CA LEU A 29 6.49 -12.69 -13.83
C LEU A 29 7.46 -12.22 -14.92
N GLY A 30 7.45 -10.92 -15.22
CA GLY A 30 8.27 -10.30 -16.27
C GLY A 30 7.47 -9.62 -17.39
N ASP A 31 6.15 -9.81 -17.45
CA ASP A 31 5.29 -9.09 -18.38
C ASP A 31 5.01 -7.66 -17.90
N ARG A 32 5.73 -6.70 -18.50
CA ARG A 32 5.58 -5.27 -18.22
C ARG A 32 4.19 -4.73 -18.57
N GLU A 33 3.44 -5.37 -19.46
CA GLU A 33 2.10 -4.91 -19.84
C GLU A 33 1.08 -5.09 -18.70
N SER A 34 1.31 -6.09 -17.84
CA SER A 34 0.43 -6.41 -16.70
C SER A 34 0.72 -5.60 -15.43
N HIS A 35 1.88 -4.96 -15.35
CA HIS A 35 2.29 -4.14 -14.21
C HIS A 35 1.44 -2.88 -14.11
N ILE A 36 0.95 -2.57 -12.90
CA ILE A 36 0.12 -1.40 -12.62
C ILE A 36 0.95 -0.31 -11.96
N CYS A 37 1.59 -0.62 -10.84
CA CYS A 37 2.40 0.32 -10.06
C CYS A 37 3.20 -0.42 -8.98
N ASP A 38 4.18 0.27 -8.42
CA ASP A 38 4.85 -0.17 -7.20
C ASP A 38 4.32 0.64 -6.02
N VAL A 39 4.13 -0.02 -4.88
CA VAL A 39 3.60 0.57 -3.65
C VAL A 39 4.56 0.29 -2.50
N LYS A 40 5.14 1.37 -1.97
CA LYS A 40 5.87 1.34 -0.70
C LYS A 40 4.92 1.75 0.42
N VAL A 41 4.66 0.84 1.34
CA VAL A 41 3.90 1.09 2.57
C VAL A 41 4.87 1.48 3.67
N VAL A 42 4.64 2.61 4.32
CA VAL A 42 5.39 3.09 5.50
C VAL A 42 4.42 3.25 6.65
N ILE A 43 4.73 2.58 7.77
CA ILE A 43 3.90 2.62 8.98
C ILE A 43 4.57 3.51 10.01
N LEU A 44 3.92 4.60 10.36
CA LEU A 44 4.32 5.52 11.42
C LEU A 44 3.54 5.18 12.69
N GLU A 45 4.25 4.69 13.70
CA GLU A 45 3.65 4.39 14.99
C GLU A 45 3.67 5.65 15.88
N PRO A 46 2.60 5.92 16.65
CA PRO A 46 2.59 7.00 17.60
C PRO A 46 3.67 6.80 18.66
N GLU A 47 4.37 7.88 19.03
CA GLU A 47 5.33 7.89 20.12
C GLU A 47 4.69 7.42 21.44
N GLU A 48 5.37 6.51 22.14
CA GLU A 48 4.87 5.90 23.38
C GLU A 48 4.54 6.94 24.46
N ALA A 49 5.30 8.05 24.50
CA ALA A 49 5.05 9.16 25.41
C ALA A 49 3.71 9.87 25.15
N LEU A 50 3.20 9.87 23.92
CA LEU A 50 1.90 10.44 23.58
C LEU A 50 0.76 9.50 23.99
N LYS A 51 0.94 8.19 23.80
CA LYS A 51 0.01 7.16 24.28
C LYS A 51 -0.12 7.20 25.80
N ALA A 52 1.01 7.33 26.51
CA ALA A 52 1.04 7.45 27.97
C ALA A 52 0.31 8.70 28.50
N ARG A 53 0.10 9.72 27.66
CA ARG A 53 -0.69 10.93 27.97
C ARG A 53 -2.18 10.79 27.67
N GLY A 54 -2.63 9.60 27.25
CA GLY A 54 -4.03 9.31 26.96
C GLY A 54 -4.50 9.82 25.59
N LEU A 55 -3.58 10.11 24.66
CA LEU A 55 -3.98 10.42 23.28
C LEU A 55 -4.32 9.12 22.55
N GLU A 56 -5.57 8.97 22.12
CA GLU A 56 -6.05 7.88 21.27
C GLU A 56 -5.71 8.17 19.80
N ILE A 57 -4.42 8.16 19.48
CA ILE A 57 -3.93 8.29 18.10
C ILE A 57 -3.54 6.91 17.59
N GLY A 58 -4.10 6.51 16.44
CA GLY A 58 -3.69 5.31 15.71
C GLY A 58 -2.45 5.55 14.84
N ARG A 59 -1.99 4.50 14.17
CA ARG A 59 -0.85 4.57 13.23
C ARG A 59 -1.22 5.41 12.01
N GLU A 60 -0.22 6.07 11.44
CA GLU A 60 -0.33 6.70 10.13
C GLU A 60 0.37 5.81 9.09
N ILE A 61 -0.40 5.29 8.15
CA ILE A 61 0.04 4.35 7.12
C ILE A 61 0.08 5.09 5.78
N TRP A 62 1.27 5.24 5.22
CA TRP A 62 1.49 5.88 3.93
C TRP A 62 1.75 4.84 2.85
N ALA A 63 0.90 4.77 1.84
CA ALA A 63 1.16 4.08 0.59
C ALA A 63 1.72 5.07 -0.43
N ILE A 64 3.01 4.95 -0.70
CA ILE A 64 3.72 5.76 -1.69
C ILE A 64 3.73 4.96 -3.00
N VAL A 65 3.14 5.53 -4.04
CA VAL A 65 2.85 4.86 -5.31
C VAL A 65 3.77 5.40 -6.39
N ASN A 66 4.58 4.49 -6.93
CA ASN A 66 5.62 4.78 -7.92
C ASN A 66 5.40 3.94 -9.18
N ASN A 67 6.10 4.29 -10.27
CA ASN A 67 6.13 3.53 -11.51
C ASN A 67 4.72 3.20 -12.08
N VAL A 68 3.79 4.15 -12.00
CA VAL A 68 2.41 3.94 -12.46
C VAL A 68 2.37 3.76 -13.98
N ASN A 69 1.95 2.57 -14.43
CA ASN A 69 1.69 2.29 -15.82
C ASN A 69 0.34 2.89 -16.23
N LYS A 70 0.36 3.94 -17.06
CA LYS A 70 -0.84 4.70 -17.46
C LYS A 70 -1.87 3.86 -18.22
N ASP A 71 -1.42 2.86 -18.97
CA ASP A 71 -2.31 2.00 -19.76
C ASP A 71 -3.00 0.95 -18.86
N ALA A 72 -2.34 0.60 -17.76
CA ALA A 72 -2.83 -0.38 -16.80
C ALA A 72 -3.68 0.25 -15.67
N ALA A 73 -3.27 1.42 -15.18
CA ALA A 73 -3.72 2.09 -13.97
C ALA A 73 -5.14 2.69 -14.02
N GLY A 74 -5.67 2.95 -15.21
CA GLY A 74 -6.95 3.64 -15.34
C GLY A 74 -6.94 5.03 -14.68
N ASP A 75 -8.05 5.41 -14.05
CA ASP A 75 -8.19 6.70 -13.37
C ASP A 75 -7.42 6.75 -12.04
N LYS A 76 -6.72 7.86 -11.78
CA LYS A 76 -5.85 8.03 -10.61
C LYS A 76 -6.60 8.03 -9.28
N ALA A 77 -7.81 8.60 -9.23
CA ALA A 77 -8.62 8.61 -8.02
C ALA A 77 -9.15 7.21 -7.71
N LYS A 78 -9.57 6.48 -8.75
CA LYS A 78 -9.94 5.07 -8.62
C LYS A 78 -8.76 4.21 -8.15
N LEU A 79 -7.58 4.37 -8.75
CA LEU A 79 -6.38 3.65 -8.32
C LEU A 79 -6.03 3.94 -6.85
N ALA A 80 -6.15 5.18 -6.41
CA ALA A 80 -5.93 5.54 -5.00
C ALA A 80 -6.88 4.78 -4.06
N ALA A 81 -8.17 4.72 -4.39
CA ALA A 81 -9.16 3.99 -3.60
C ALA A 81 -8.87 2.48 -3.57
N ASP A 82 -8.49 1.91 -4.72
CA ASP A 82 -8.12 0.50 -4.83
C ASP A 82 -6.87 0.18 -3.99
N ILE A 83 -5.86 1.07 -3.97
CA ILE A 83 -4.65 0.91 -3.15
C ILE A 83 -4.97 0.99 -1.66
N ILE A 84 -5.90 1.87 -1.23
CA ILE A 84 -6.36 1.90 0.17
C ILE A 84 -6.98 0.57 0.56
N GLU A 85 -7.83 -0.01 -0.28
CA GLU A 85 -8.44 -1.32 -0.03
C GLU A 85 -7.40 -2.44 0.03
N PHE A 86 -6.41 -2.41 -0.86
CA PHE A 86 -5.27 -3.33 -0.86
C PHE A 86 -4.49 -3.26 0.46
N VAL A 87 -4.07 -2.06 0.87
CA VAL A 87 -3.33 -1.85 2.13
C VAL A 87 -4.15 -2.34 3.33
N LYS A 88 -5.47 -2.10 3.34
CA LYS A 88 -6.37 -2.60 4.38
C LYS A 88 -6.38 -4.12 4.51
N THR A 89 -6.22 -4.81 3.39
CA THR A 89 -6.30 -6.27 3.32
C THR A 89 -4.95 -6.90 3.69
N GLU A 90 -3.85 -6.39 3.14
CA GLU A 90 -2.52 -6.97 3.31
C GLU A 90 -1.83 -6.53 4.60
N THR A 91 -2.17 -5.34 5.13
CA THR A 91 -1.56 -4.86 6.39
C THR A 91 -2.35 -5.41 7.57
N ALA A 92 -1.77 -6.38 8.27
CA ALA A 92 -2.42 -7.00 9.42
C ALA A 92 -2.71 -6.00 10.55
N GLY A 93 -3.90 -6.14 11.15
CA GLY A 93 -4.26 -5.49 12.41
C GLY A 93 -4.55 -3.99 12.30
N ILE A 94 -5.09 -3.51 11.18
CA ILE A 94 -5.57 -2.13 11.06
C ILE A 94 -6.73 -1.87 12.03
N GLU A 95 -6.59 -0.82 12.82
CA GLU A 95 -7.55 -0.39 13.85
C GLU A 95 -8.38 0.81 13.36
N GLU A 96 -9.50 1.10 14.04
CA GLU A 96 -10.43 2.18 13.65
C GLU A 96 -9.77 3.57 13.63
N ASN A 97 -8.80 3.80 14.52
CA ASN A 97 -8.11 5.08 14.65
C ASN A 97 -6.90 5.22 13.72
N ASP A 98 -6.57 4.17 12.94
CA ASP A 98 -5.48 4.24 11.97
C ASP A 98 -5.87 5.09 10.76
N GLN A 99 -4.92 5.86 10.25
CA GLN A 99 -5.10 6.68 9.06
C GLN A 99 -4.30 6.11 7.90
N ILE A 100 -4.95 5.83 6.78
CA ILE A 100 -4.29 5.40 5.55
C ILE A 100 -4.28 6.55 4.55
N ARG A 101 -3.11 6.86 4.02
CA ARG A 101 -2.90 7.92 3.03
C ARG A 101 -2.19 7.36 1.81
N VAL A 102 -2.57 7.85 0.64
CA VAL A 102 -1.94 7.49 -0.63
C VAL A 102 -1.26 8.72 -1.20
N ALA A 103 0.02 8.61 -1.53
CA ALA A 103 0.81 9.61 -2.22
C ALA A 103 1.31 9.03 -3.53
N PHE A 104 1.27 9.82 -4.61
CA PHE A 104 1.81 9.43 -5.90
C PHE A 104 3.06 10.26 -6.19
N GLU A 105 4.16 9.60 -6.58
CA GLU A 105 5.40 10.24 -7.03
C GLU A 105 5.38 10.55 -8.54
#